data_AF-A0A2G9YJG9-F1
#
_entry.id   AF-A0A2G9YJG9-F1
#
_cell.length_a   1.000
_cell.length_b   1.000
_cell.length_c   1.000
_cell.angle_alpha   90.00
_cell.angle_beta   90.00
_cell.angle_gamma   90.00
#
_symmetry.space_group_name_H-M   'P 1'
#
loop_
_entity.id
_entity.type
_entity.pdbx_description
1 polymer ?
#
loop_
_entity_poly.entity_id
_entity_poly.type
_entity_poly.pdbx_seq_one_letter_code
_entity_poly.pdbx_strand_id
1 'polypeptide(L)'
;MDSKTVVLETNQGIIEIKLMPEVAPKACENFTKLIEKSYYNGLIFHRVIKGFMIQGGDPTGTGTGGDSIWGKPFEDEVSPAAKFDNPGILAMANAGPNTNGSQFFITCAKTPWLNMRHTIFGEVISGYEAVQEIENSEVDSSDRPRTEQKIIKAYLKN
;
A
#
# COMPACT_ATOMS: atom_id res chain seq x y z
N MET A 1 -11.89 14.85 -7.14
CA MET A 1 -11.85 14.26 -5.79
C MET A 1 -10.75 14.98 -5.06
N ASP A 2 -11.03 15.59 -3.91
CA ASP A 2 -10.01 16.34 -3.16
C ASP A 2 -8.97 15.37 -2.59
N SER A 3 -7.72 15.83 -2.48
CA SER A 3 -6.64 15.04 -1.86
C SER A 3 -7.00 14.76 -0.40
N LYS A 4 -7.00 13.47 -0.03
CA LYS A 4 -7.32 12.99 1.32
C LYS A 4 -6.05 12.49 2.00
N THR A 5 -6.00 12.62 3.32
CA THR A 5 -4.98 11.96 4.13
C THR A 5 -5.56 10.70 4.76
N VAL A 6 -4.88 9.58 4.55
CA VAL A 6 -5.16 8.29 5.19
C VAL A 6 -4.22 8.12 6.36
N VAL A 7 -4.73 7.54 7.45
CA VAL A 7 -3.94 7.13 8.60
C VAL A 7 -4.02 5.61 8.73
N LEU A 8 -2.85 4.97 8.75
CA LEU A 8 -2.70 3.57 9.12
C LEU A 8 -2.11 3.52 10.54
N GLU A 9 -2.93 3.19 11.52
CA GLU A 9 -2.48 2.82 12.86
C GLU A 9 -1.96 1.39 12.79
N THR A 10 -0.65 1.19 12.93
CA THR A 10 -0.01 -0.13 12.93
C THR A 10 0.49 -0.47 14.33
N ASN A 11 0.89 -1.73 14.53
CA ASN A 11 1.57 -2.12 15.77
C ASN A 11 3.01 -1.58 15.90
N GLN A 12 3.54 -0.91 14.87
CA GLN A 12 4.84 -0.22 14.91
C GLN A 12 4.70 1.31 14.96
N GLY A 13 3.48 1.83 14.98
CA GLY A 13 3.21 3.27 14.99
C GLY A 13 2.24 3.70 13.90
N ILE A 14 2.05 5.01 13.81
CA ILE A 14 1.12 5.63 12.87
C ILE A 14 1.86 5.96 11.56
N ILE A 15 1.26 5.64 10.42
CA ILE A 15 1.71 6.06 9.09
C ILE A 15 0.63 6.97 8.49
N GLU A 16 0.98 8.22 8.19
CA GLU A 16 0.08 9.14 7.48
C GLU A 16 0.46 9.21 6.01
N ILE A 17 -0.54 9.05 5.14
CA ILE A 17 -0.37 8.93 3.70
C ILE A 17 -1.25 9.97 3.02
N LYS A 18 -0.67 10.80 2.16
CA LYS A 18 -1.41 11.68 1.27
C LYS A 18 -1.75 10.95 -0.02
N LEU A 19 -3.03 10.92 -0.38
CA LEU A 19 -3.50 10.36 -1.64
C LEU A 19 -3.38 11.38 -2.79
N MET A 20 -3.12 10.88 -3.99
CA MET A 20 -2.93 11.65 -5.22
C MET A 20 -4.03 11.34 -6.26
N PRO A 21 -5.28 11.77 -6.04
CA PRO A 21 -6.40 11.50 -6.95
C PRO A 21 -6.25 12.13 -8.34
N GLU A 22 -5.36 13.12 -8.50
CA GLU A 22 -4.97 13.71 -9.78
C GLU A 22 -4.05 12.79 -10.61
N VAL A 23 -3.34 11.87 -9.95
CA VAL A 23 -2.48 10.88 -10.60
C VAL A 23 -3.24 9.58 -10.87
N ALA A 24 -3.94 9.08 -9.86
CA ALA A 24 -4.61 7.78 -9.90
C ALA A 24 -5.99 7.84 -9.22
N PRO A 25 -6.99 8.47 -9.88
CA PRO A 25 -8.31 8.69 -9.28
C PRO A 25 -9.01 7.39 -8.87
N LYS A 26 -8.94 6.32 -9.68
CA LYS A 26 -9.60 5.04 -9.35
C LYS A 26 -8.91 4.32 -8.22
N ALA A 27 -7.58 4.26 -8.20
CA ALA A 27 -6.85 3.66 -7.09
C ALA A 27 -7.14 4.40 -5.77
N CYS A 28 -7.18 5.73 -5.80
CA CYS A 28 -7.54 6.55 -4.64
C CYS A 28 -8.98 6.30 -4.17
N GLU A 29 -9.94 6.21 -5.11
CA GLU A 29 -11.34 5.89 -4.79
C GLU A 29 -11.46 4.51 -4.15
N ASN A 30 -10.86 3.49 -4.76
CA ASN A 30 -10.84 2.12 -4.26
C ASN A 30 -10.28 2.05 -2.84
N PHE A 31 -9.10 2.63 -2.62
CA PHE A 31 -8.44 2.61 -1.32
C PHE A 31 -9.26 3.33 -0.25
N THR A 32 -9.78 4.51 -0.56
CA THR A 32 -10.65 5.30 0.34
C THR A 32 -11.91 4.53 0.72
N LYS A 33 -12.59 3.92 -0.26
CA LYS A 33 -13.84 3.18 -0.04
C LYS A 33 -13.62 1.89 0.74
N LEU A 34 -12.49 1.21 0.57
CA LEU A 34 -12.10 0.06 1.40
C LEU A 34 -11.85 0.48 2.85
N ILE A 35 -11.20 1.63 3.07
CA ILE A 35 -10.99 2.20 4.41
C ILE A 35 -12.32 2.57 5.07
N GLU A 36 -13.24 3.23 4.36
CA GLU A 36 -14.58 3.56 4.87
C GLU A 36 -15.36 2.31 5.32
N LYS A 37 -15.10 1.15 4.68
CA LYS A 37 -15.67 -0.16 5.06
C LYS A 37 -14.88 -0.88 6.15
N SER A 38 -13.87 -0.26 6.75
CA SER A 38 -12.96 -0.88 7.73
C SER A 38 -12.23 -2.12 7.20
N TYR A 39 -12.07 -2.24 5.88
CA TYR A 39 -11.55 -3.45 5.21
C TYR A 39 -10.12 -3.82 5.62
N TYR A 40 -9.27 -2.81 5.85
CA TYR A 40 -7.86 -3.01 6.19
C TYR A 40 -7.62 -3.25 7.69
N ASN A 41 -8.65 -3.16 8.54
CA ASN A 41 -8.47 -3.32 9.98
C ASN A 41 -8.11 -4.77 10.33
N GLY A 42 -7.04 -4.94 11.08
CA GLY A 42 -6.49 -6.24 11.47
C GLY A 42 -5.66 -6.92 10.38
N LEU A 43 -5.53 -6.34 9.18
CA LEU A 43 -4.76 -6.96 8.10
C LEU A 43 -3.25 -6.83 8.34
N ILE A 44 -2.52 -7.82 7.86
CA ILE A 44 -1.06 -7.89 8.01
C ILE A 44 -0.32 -7.36 6.78
N PHE A 45 0.92 -6.94 6.99
CA PHE A 45 1.92 -6.87 5.94
C PHE A 45 2.47 -8.29 5.74
N HIS A 46 1.93 -8.99 4.74
CA HIS A 46 2.23 -10.40 4.52
C HIS A 46 3.56 -10.63 3.78
N ARG A 47 4.16 -9.58 3.23
CA ARG A 47 5.45 -9.64 2.53
C ARG A 47 6.25 -8.36 2.77
N VAL A 48 7.48 -8.51 3.23
CA VAL A 48 8.40 -7.41 3.59
C VAL A 48 9.79 -7.72 3.04
N ILE A 49 10.32 -6.80 2.24
CA ILE A 49 11.68 -6.94 1.67
C ILE A 49 12.47 -5.69 2.01
N LYS A 50 13.49 -5.88 2.85
CA LYS A 50 14.41 -4.81 3.25
C LYS A 50 15.13 -4.21 2.05
N GLY A 51 15.17 -2.88 2.00
CA GLY A 51 15.68 -2.07 0.90
C GLY A 51 14.75 -2.03 -0.31
N PHE A 52 13.51 -2.52 -0.19
CA PHE A 52 12.57 -2.57 -1.31
C PHE A 52 11.18 -2.06 -0.97
N MET A 53 10.38 -2.82 -0.20
CA MET A 53 8.99 -2.45 0.09
C MET A 53 8.38 -3.26 1.24
N ILE A 54 7.27 -2.74 1.78
CA ILE A 54 6.34 -3.46 2.66
C ILE A 54 5.00 -3.62 1.92
N GLN A 55 4.47 -4.83 1.83
CA GLN A 55 3.24 -5.15 1.09
C GLN A 55 2.16 -5.71 2.01
N GLY A 56 0.95 -5.19 1.86
CA GLY A 56 -0.23 -5.53 2.65
C GLY A 56 -1.52 -5.43 1.84
N GLY A 57 -2.66 -5.38 2.54
CA GLY A 57 -3.98 -5.22 1.91
C GLY A 57 -4.63 -6.52 1.41
N ASP A 58 -4.13 -7.67 1.84
CA ASP A 58 -4.74 -8.99 1.57
C ASP A 58 -5.47 -9.51 2.83
N PRO A 59 -6.80 -9.69 2.82
CA PRO A 59 -7.56 -10.23 3.94
C PRO A 59 -7.21 -11.67 4.32
N THR A 60 -6.74 -12.49 3.37
CA THR A 60 -6.35 -13.87 3.67
C THR A 60 -4.94 -13.94 4.23
N GLY A 61 -4.14 -12.88 4.01
CA GLY A 61 -2.72 -12.84 4.36
C GLY A 61 -1.85 -13.82 3.58
N THR A 62 -2.33 -14.38 2.47
CA THR A 62 -1.60 -15.37 1.65
C THR A 62 -0.77 -14.71 0.55
N GLY A 63 -1.04 -13.44 0.24
CA GLY A 63 -0.46 -12.68 -0.86
C GLY A 63 -1.21 -12.85 -2.18
N THR A 64 -2.31 -13.60 -2.19
CA THR A 64 -3.09 -13.92 -3.41
C THR A 64 -4.54 -13.49 -3.33
N GLY A 65 -5.01 -13.07 -2.15
CA GLY A 65 -6.36 -12.60 -1.94
C GLY A 65 -6.50 -11.10 -2.14
N GLY A 66 -7.69 -10.59 -1.84
CA GLY A 66 -8.00 -9.17 -1.91
C GLY A 66 -8.75 -8.78 -3.18
N ASP A 67 -9.84 -8.04 -2.99
CA ASP A 67 -10.73 -7.62 -4.06
C ASP A 67 -10.89 -6.10 -4.03
N SER A 68 -11.06 -5.50 -5.21
CA SER A 68 -11.44 -4.09 -5.30
C SER A 68 -12.88 -3.88 -4.81
N ILE A 69 -13.25 -2.62 -4.61
CA ILE A 69 -14.64 -2.26 -4.27
C ILE A 69 -15.66 -2.65 -5.34
N TRP A 70 -15.21 -2.93 -6.56
CA TRP A 70 -16.04 -3.32 -7.69
C TRP A 70 -16.19 -4.84 -7.83
N GLY A 71 -15.57 -5.64 -6.94
CA GLY A 71 -15.62 -7.10 -6.97
C GLY A 71 -14.90 -7.73 -8.17
N LYS A 72 -14.07 -6.95 -8.86
CA LYS A 72 -13.25 -7.38 -9.99
C LYS A 72 -11.99 -6.53 -10.09
N PRO A 73 -10.91 -6.99 -10.74
CA PRO A 73 -9.73 -6.16 -10.92
C PRO A 73 -10.02 -4.89 -11.75
N PHE A 74 -9.25 -3.83 -11.50
CA PHE A 74 -9.34 -2.56 -12.24
C PHE A 74 -8.01 -2.19 -12.92
N GLU A 75 -8.09 -1.23 -13.85
CA GLU A 75 -6.98 -0.84 -14.72
C GLU A 75 -5.80 -0.18 -13.99
N ASP A 76 -4.63 -0.18 -14.63
CA ASP A 76 -3.47 0.58 -14.17
C ASP A 76 -3.61 2.07 -14.54
N GLU A 77 -3.25 2.96 -13.62
CA GLU A 77 -3.22 4.43 -13.81
C GLU A 77 -1.76 4.90 -13.74
N VAL A 78 -1.02 4.67 -14.83
CA VAL A 78 0.42 4.95 -14.91
C VAL A 78 0.73 6.17 -15.78
N SER A 79 1.70 6.98 -15.37
CA SER A 79 2.14 8.18 -16.08
C SER A 79 3.66 8.34 -16.00
N PRO A 80 4.33 8.83 -17.05
CA PRO A 80 5.76 9.15 -16.99
C PRO A 80 6.14 10.20 -15.93
N ALA A 81 5.17 10.98 -15.45
CA ALA A 81 5.38 11.98 -14.41
C ALA A 81 5.42 11.36 -12.99
N ALA A 82 4.73 10.23 -12.77
CA ALA A 82 4.71 9.54 -11.49
C ALA A 82 5.82 8.48 -11.45
N LYS A 83 6.81 8.66 -10.57
CA LYS A 83 8.02 7.82 -10.55
C LYS A 83 8.30 7.30 -9.15
N PHE A 84 8.84 6.09 -9.10
CA PHE A 84 9.40 5.48 -7.88
C PHE A 84 10.83 5.96 -7.62
N ASP A 85 11.00 7.28 -7.43
CA ASP A 85 12.29 7.94 -7.26
C ASP A 85 12.65 8.26 -5.80
N ASN A 86 11.74 7.95 -4.87
CA ASN A 86 11.88 8.15 -3.44
C ASN A 86 11.33 6.95 -2.64
N PRO A 87 11.80 6.74 -1.39
CA PRO A 87 11.09 5.92 -0.42
C PRO A 87 9.74 6.54 -0.03
N GLY A 88 8.84 5.74 0.55
CA GLY A 88 7.56 6.20 1.06
C GLY A 88 6.46 6.33 -0.01
N ILE A 89 6.70 5.84 -1.23
CA ILE A 89 5.69 5.87 -2.30
C ILE A 89 4.69 4.74 -2.10
N LEU A 90 3.40 5.08 -2.09
CA LEU A 90 2.30 4.13 -2.02
C LEU A 90 1.83 3.75 -3.43
N ALA A 91 1.79 2.44 -3.71
CA ALA A 91 1.39 1.93 -5.01
C ALA A 91 0.60 0.61 -4.93
N MET A 92 -0.17 0.32 -5.98
CA MET A 92 -0.98 -0.90 -6.08
C MET A 92 -0.09 -2.12 -6.38
N ALA A 93 -0.28 -3.20 -5.63
CA ALA A 93 0.25 -4.50 -6.02
C ALA A 93 -0.66 -5.13 -7.10
N ASN A 94 -0.06 -5.81 -8.06
CA ASN A 94 -0.78 -6.46 -9.16
C ASN A 94 -0.07 -7.76 -9.56
N ALA A 95 -0.77 -8.62 -10.31
CA ALA A 95 -0.27 -9.88 -10.87
C ALA A 95 -0.04 -9.78 -12.39
N GLY A 96 0.17 -8.57 -12.90
CA GLY A 96 0.21 -8.23 -14.32
C GLY A 96 -0.68 -7.02 -14.66
N PRO A 97 -0.66 -6.56 -15.92
CA PRO A 97 -1.37 -5.36 -16.32
C PRO A 97 -2.87 -5.42 -15.99
N ASN A 98 -3.42 -4.34 -15.43
CA ASN A 98 -4.84 -4.15 -15.11
C ASN A 98 -5.42 -5.20 -14.15
N THR A 99 -4.62 -5.63 -13.16
CA THR A 99 -5.03 -6.60 -12.14
C THR A 99 -5.07 -6.02 -10.73
N ASN A 100 -5.35 -4.71 -10.62
CA ASN A 100 -5.38 -4.04 -9.32
C ASN A 100 -6.60 -4.50 -8.49
N GLY A 101 -6.36 -4.86 -7.23
CA GLY A 101 -7.37 -5.31 -6.27
C GLY A 101 -7.41 -4.43 -5.02
N SER A 102 -7.17 -5.01 -3.84
CA SER A 102 -6.99 -4.28 -2.57
C SER A 102 -5.55 -4.23 -2.07
N GLN A 103 -4.67 -5.06 -2.63
CA GLN A 103 -3.28 -5.12 -2.19
C GLN A 103 -2.50 -3.87 -2.61
N PHE A 104 -1.64 -3.40 -1.72
CA PHE A 104 -0.79 -2.26 -1.93
C PHE A 104 0.59 -2.50 -1.33
N PHE A 105 1.56 -1.69 -1.71
CA PHE A 105 2.86 -1.64 -1.06
C PHE A 105 3.34 -0.21 -0.85
N ILE A 106 4.20 -0.02 0.14
CA ILE A 106 4.92 1.22 0.41
C ILE A 106 6.41 0.97 0.15
N THR A 107 7.06 1.82 -0.65
CA THR A 107 8.48 1.64 -0.98
C THR A 107 9.40 2.01 0.20
N CYS A 108 10.48 1.25 0.34
CA CYS A 108 11.55 1.51 1.31
C CYS A 108 12.82 2.10 0.67
N ALA A 109 12.89 2.09 -0.66
CA ALA A 109 13.98 2.66 -1.43
C ALA A 109 13.48 3.17 -2.79
N LYS A 110 14.40 3.69 -3.61
CA LYS A 110 14.10 4.00 -5.02
C LYS A 110 13.92 2.70 -5.80
N THR A 111 12.81 2.58 -6.53
CA THR A 111 12.46 1.36 -7.26
C THR A 111 12.07 1.67 -8.71
N PRO A 112 12.95 2.31 -9.52
CA PRO A 112 12.59 2.80 -10.85
C PRO A 112 12.19 1.70 -11.85
N TRP A 113 12.55 0.43 -11.59
CA TRP A 113 12.11 -0.71 -12.39
C TRP A 113 10.60 -1.00 -12.28
N LEU A 114 9.91 -0.43 -11.28
CA LEU A 114 8.46 -0.50 -11.13
C LEU A 114 7.71 0.59 -11.90
N ASN A 115 8.42 1.59 -12.44
CA ASN A 115 7.81 2.67 -13.22
C ASN A 115 7.02 2.07 -14.40
N MET A 116 5.85 2.65 -14.67
CA MET A 116 4.92 2.20 -15.72
C MET A 116 4.37 0.76 -15.54
N ARG A 117 4.63 0.11 -14.39
CA ARG A 117 4.13 -1.25 -14.08
C ARG A 117 3.15 -1.29 -12.91
N HIS A 118 3.25 -0.32 -12.00
CA HIS A 118 2.40 -0.22 -10.83
C HIS A 118 1.84 1.20 -10.71
N THR A 119 0.55 1.28 -10.38
CA THR A 119 -0.14 2.54 -10.15
C THR A 119 0.35 3.18 -8.85
N ILE A 120 1.03 4.32 -8.95
CA ILE A 120 1.35 5.18 -7.80
C ILE A 120 0.09 5.99 -7.47
N PHE A 121 -0.34 5.97 -6.22
CA PHE A 121 -1.58 6.65 -5.81
C PHE A 121 -1.49 7.40 -4.48
N GLY A 122 -0.31 7.42 -3.85
CA GLY A 122 -0.07 8.24 -2.67
C GLY A 122 1.39 8.23 -2.23
N GLU A 123 1.66 8.96 -1.16
CA GLU A 123 2.98 9.02 -0.52
C GLU A 123 2.84 9.17 1.00
N VAL A 124 3.78 8.60 1.75
CA VAL A 124 3.90 8.78 3.19
C VAL A 124 4.35 10.21 3.47
N ILE A 125 3.56 10.94 4.26
CA ILE A 125 3.85 12.33 4.66
C ILE A 125 4.28 12.47 6.12
N SER A 126 4.03 11.44 6.94
CA SER A 126 4.45 11.38 8.35
C SER A 126 4.49 9.93 8.83
N GLY A 127 5.34 9.63 9.82
CA GLY A 127 5.42 8.30 10.43
C GLY A 127 6.17 7.28 9.59
N TYR A 128 7.16 7.73 8.82
CA TYR A 128 7.99 6.84 8.01
C TYR A 128 8.83 5.90 8.88
N GLU A 129 9.11 6.27 10.13
CA GLU A 129 9.78 5.43 11.12
C GLU A 129 9.02 4.11 11.33
N ALA A 130 7.68 4.13 11.34
CA ALA A 130 6.88 2.91 11.44
C ALA A 130 7.04 2.00 10.20
N VAL A 131 7.21 2.59 9.01
CA VAL A 131 7.55 1.83 7.79
C VAL A 131 8.91 1.15 7.95
N GLN A 132 9.90 1.87 8.49
CA GLN A 132 11.24 1.34 8.72
C GLN A 132 11.27 0.22 9.77
N GLU A 133 10.48 0.33 10.85
CA GLU A 133 10.36 -0.74 11.84
C GLU A 133 9.73 -2.01 11.24
N ILE A 134 8.69 -1.87 10.42
CA ILE A 134 8.09 -3.00 9.69
C ILE A 134 9.13 -3.61 8.73
N GLU A 135 9.83 -2.79 7.96
CA GLU A 135 10.87 -3.21 7.01
C GLU A 135 12.01 -4.00 7.68
N ASN A 136 12.40 -3.60 8.90
CA ASN A 136 13.50 -4.22 9.64
C ASN A 136 13.09 -5.47 10.44
N SER A 137 11.82 -5.87 10.39
CA SER A 137 11.34 -7.09 11.05
C SER A 137 12.01 -8.35 10.47
N GLU A 138 12.20 -9.36 11.33
CA GLU A 138 12.73 -10.65 10.87
C GLU A 138 11.69 -11.35 9.99
N VAL A 139 12.11 -11.81 8.80
CA VAL A 139 11.26 -12.52 7.84
C VAL A 139 11.66 -13.99 7.67
N ASP A 140 10.74 -14.80 7.18
CA ASP A 140 11.03 -16.17 6.73
C ASP A 140 11.56 -16.21 5.29
N SER A 141 11.72 -17.42 4.73
CA SER A 141 12.23 -17.62 3.37
C SER A 141 11.30 -17.14 2.25
N SER A 142 10.06 -16.77 2.58
CA SER A 142 9.04 -16.26 1.67
C SER A 142 8.84 -14.75 1.84
N ASP A 143 9.79 -14.06 2.50
CA ASP A 143 9.73 -12.64 2.85
C ASP A 143 8.57 -12.30 3.80
N ARG A 144 7.99 -13.27 4.50
CA ARG A 144 6.89 -13.04 5.45
C ARG A 144 7.46 -12.70 6.83
N PRO A 145 7.02 -11.61 7.49
CA PRO A 145 7.43 -11.32 8.87
C PRO A 145 7.12 -12.47 9.84
N ARG A 146 8.10 -12.88 10.64
CA ARG A 146 7.94 -13.90 11.69
C ARG A 146 7.05 -13.43 12.84
N THR A 147 7.12 -12.14 13.13
CA THR A 147 6.19 -11.46 14.04
C THR A 147 5.25 -10.62 13.22
N GLU A 148 3.95 -10.74 13.49
CA GLU A 148 2.92 -10.02 12.75
C GLU A 148 3.20 -8.52 12.74
N GLN A 149 3.31 -7.97 11.54
CA GLN A 149 3.26 -6.53 11.29
C GLN A 149 1.86 -6.25 10.78
N LYS A 150 1.06 -5.47 11.52
CA LYS A 150 -0.39 -5.36 11.27
C LYS A 150 -0.90 -3.95 11.31
N ILE A 151 -1.88 -3.68 10.45
CA ILE A 151 -2.73 -2.49 10.49
C ILE A 151 -3.79 -2.74 11.56
N ILE A 152 -3.66 -2.11 12.71
CA ILE A 152 -4.66 -2.15 13.77
C ILE A 152 -5.94 -1.47 13.29
N LYS A 153 -5.79 -0.29 12.66
CA LYS A 153 -6.91 0.48 12.13
C LYS A 153 -6.47 1.34 10.95
N ALA A 154 -7.33 1.47 9.95
CA ALA A 154 -7.19 2.42 8.86
C ALA A 154 -8.38 3.39 8.86
N TYR A 155 -8.13 4.69 8.69
CA TYR A 155 -9.18 5.72 8.60
C TYR A 155 -8.73 6.94 7.82
N LEU A 156 -9.70 7.77 7.41
CA LEU A 156 -9.45 9.06 6.78
C LEU A 156 -9.27 10.13 7.87
N LYS A 157 -8.20 10.92 7.76
CA LYS A 157 -7.95 12.08 8.60
C LYS A 157 -8.76 13.27 8.07
N ASN A 158 -9.60 13.83 8.93
CA ASN A 158 -10.40 15.02 8.65
C ASN A 158 -9.54 16.28 8.59
#